data_AF-A0A931HGM5-F1
#
_entry.id   AF-A0A931HGM5-F1
#
_cell.length_a   1.000
_cell.length_b   1.000
_cell.length_c   1.000
_cell.angle_alpha   90.00
_cell.angle_beta   90.00
_cell.angle_gamma   90.00
#
_symmetry.space_group_name_H-M   'P 1'
#
loop_
_entity.id
_entity.type
_entity.pdbx_description
1 polymer ?
#
loop_
_entity_poly.entity_id
_entity_poly.type
_entity_poly.pdbx_seq_one_letter_code
_entity_poly.pdbx_strand_id
1 'polypeptide(L)'
;MESLSDLFSAGTAPWWAAPVALVVGVVLGVVAARGGRKATRQPAPAPVLRATDRALHVRFLQVADNVHNHLFELDRSELADVELDEALQSEDPRLRAIARGIVDLDAIVNEMRLTAPDPVLAAAESAFAFLTAASSDGIDDQDGFRDRYVTEKRRFVDAVRSTHPPATARP
;
A
#
# COMPACT_ATOMS: atom_id res chain seq x y z
N MET A 1 52.09 33.81 -22.21
CA MET A 1 51.77 32.40 -22.47
C MET A 1 52.43 31.60 -21.37
N GLU A 2 51.73 31.51 -20.25
CA GLU A 2 52.11 30.68 -19.11
C GLU A 2 51.07 29.56 -19.07
N SER A 3 51.58 28.34 -19.10
CA SER A 3 50.81 27.15 -19.43
C SER A 3 50.11 26.59 -18.20
N LEU A 4 49.04 25.85 -18.42
CA LEU A 4 48.24 25.13 -17.42
C LEU A 4 49.06 24.14 -16.55
N SER A 5 50.36 23.97 -16.81
CA SER A 5 51.25 23.14 -16.00
C SER A 5 51.83 23.84 -14.76
N ASP A 6 51.78 25.17 -14.67
CA ASP A 6 52.25 25.90 -13.46
C ASP A 6 51.23 25.92 -12.31
N LEU A 7 49.96 25.58 -12.57
CA LEU A 7 48.93 25.54 -11.52
C LEU A 7 48.94 24.24 -10.69
N PHE A 8 49.77 23.25 -11.04
CA PHE A 8 49.81 21.96 -10.34
C PHE A 8 51.07 21.73 -9.48
N SER A 9 52.01 22.68 -9.41
CA SER A 9 53.28 22.49 -8.68
C SER A 9 53.46 23.35 -7.42
N ALA A 10 52.53 24.24 -7.09
CA ALA A 10 52.62 25.04 -5.87
C ALA A 10 51.79 24.41 -4.73
N GLY A 11 52.49 23.89 -3.73
CA GLY A 11 51.91 23.26 -2.56
C GLY A 11 50.98 24.18 -1.77
N THR A 12 49.83 23.62 -1.41
CA THR A 12 49.06 23.73 -0.15
C THR A 12 47.60 23.46 -0.51
N ALA A 13 47.17 22.19 -0.46
CA ALA A 13 45.76 21.88 -0.66
C ALA A 13 44.96 22.42 0.54
N PRO A 14 44.03 23.37 0.35
CA PRO A 14 43.19 23.86 1.43
C PRO A 14 42.29 22.71 1.91
N TRP A 15 42.06 22.64 3.22
CA TRP A 15 41.31 21.60 3.95
C TRP A 15 39.84 21.41 3.51
N TRP A 16 39.43 22.09 2.43
CA TRP A 16 38.08 22.17 1.88
C TRP A 16 37.99 21.35 0.58
N ALA A 17 39.10 20.79 0.10
CA ALA A 17 39.17 19.96 -1.10
C ALA A 17 38.90 18.46 -0.84
N ALA A 18 38.67 18.07 0.42
CA ALA A 18 38.34 16.70 0.79
C ALA A 18 36.95 16.17 0.34
N PRO A 19 35.89 16.97 0.11
CA PRO A 19 34.60 16.41 -0.31
C PRO A 19 34.45 16.22 -1.82
N VAL A 20 35.27 16.85 -2.66
CA VAL A 20 35.05 16.85 -4.12
C VAL A 20 35.65 15.63 -4.81
N ALA A 21 36.73 15.04 -4.27
CA ALA A 21 37.30 13.81 -4.81
C ALA A 21 36.44 12.56 -4.55
N LEU A 22 35.55 12.61 -3.55
CA LEU A 22 34.63 11.50 -3.22
C LEU A 22 33.49 11.40 -4.24
N VAL A 23 33.05 12.54 -4.81
CA VAL A 23 31.98 12.55 -5.81
C VAL A 23 32.45 11.95 -7.15
N VAL A 24 33.69 12.20 -7.56
CA VAL A 24 34.23 11.65 -8.84
C VAL A 24 34.50 10.14 -8.74
N GLY A 25 34.93 9.64 -7.58
CA GLY A 25 35.11 8.21 -7.35
C GLY A 25 33.79 7.42 -7.36
N VAL A 26 32.70 7.99 -6.83
CA VAL A 26 31.38 7.36 -6.82
C VAL A 26 30.78 7.28 -8.23
N VAL A 27 30.94 8.32 -9.06
CA VAL A 27 30.39 8.32 -10.42
C VAL A 27 31.11 7.29 -11.33
N LEU A 28 32.42 7.10 -11.18
CA LEU A 28 33.15 6.06 -11.93
C LEU A 28 32.87 4.63 -11.43
N GLY A 29 32.55 4.44 -10.14
CA GLY A 29 32.07 3.16 -9.62
C GLY A 29 30.68 2.76 -10.15
N VAL A 30 29.79 3.75 -10.35
CA VAL A 30 28.42 3.52 -10.86
C VAL A 30 28.42 3.16 -12.35
N VAL A 31 29.39 3.63 -13.14
CA VAL A 31 29.49 3.27 -14.57
C VAL A 31 30.17 1.91 -14.79
N ALA A 32 31.14 1.52 -13.96
CA ALA A 32 31.79 0.21 -14.06
C ALA A 32 30.91 -0.96 -13.57
N ALA A 33 29.94 -0.71 -12.67
CA ALA A 33 28.98 -1.72 -12.23
C ALA A 33 27.93 -2.11 -13.30
N ARG A 34 27.90 -1.43 -14.45
CA ARG A 34 26.99 -1.76 -15.57
C ARG A 34 27.48 -2.95 -16.42
N GLY A 35 28.72 -3.41 -16.20
CA GLY A 35 29.32 -4.58 -16.86
C GLY A 35 29.45 -5.83 -15.96
N GLY A 36 29.01 -5.73 -14.70
CA GLY A 36 29.08 -6.83 -13.74
C GLY A 36 28.05 -7.91 -14.08
N ARG A 37 28.53 -9.04 -14.61
CA ARG A 37 27.85 -10.32 -14.82
C ARG A 37 26.56 -10.42 -14.00
N LYS A 38 25.42 -10.48 -14.70
CA LYS A 38 24.16 -10.99 -14.13
C LYS A 38 24.45 -12.39 -13.60
N ALA A 39 24.76 -12.49 -12.31
CA ALA A 39 24.50 -13.71 -11.58
C ALA A 39 23.01 -13.95 -11.79
N THR A 40 22.67 -15.01 -12.52
CA THR A 40 21.33 -15.54 -12.62
C THR A 40 20.93 -15.91 -11.20
N ARG A 41 20.42 -14.92 -10.46
CA ARG A 41 19.77 -15.12 -9.17
C ARG A 41 18.58 -15.99 -9.52
N GLN A 42 18.70 -17.27 -9.17
CA GLN A 42 17.62 -18.23 -9.32
C GLN A 42 16.38 -17.57 -8.72
N PRO A 43 15.27 -17.41 -9.46
CA PRO A 43 14.08 -16.82 -8.92
C PRO A 43 13.68 -17.67 -7.72
N ALA A 44 13.75 -17.08 -6.52
CA ALA A 44 13.24 -17.74 -5.33
C ALA A 44 11.77 -18.07 -5.61
N PRO A 45 11.32 -19.30 -5.31
CA PRO A 45 9.93 -19.66 -5.56
C PRO A 45 9.03 -18.65 -4.85
N ALA A 46 8.05 -18.12 -5.58
CA ALA A 46 7.09 -17.20 -5.00
C ALA A 46 6.45 -17.84 -3.75
N PRO A 47 6.32 -17.09 -2.64
CA PRO A 47 5.80 -17.63 -1.39
C PRO A 47 4.38 -18.15 -1.61
N VAL A 48 4.17 -19.43 -1.26
CA VAL A 48 2.85 -20.05 -1.32
C VAL A 48 1.94 -19.35 -0.30
N LEU A 49 0.76 -18.91 -0.74
CA LEU A 49 -0.25 -18.33 0.15
C LEU A 49 -0.66 -19.37 1.20
N ARG A 50 -0.41 -19.09 2.48
CA ARG A 50 -0.83 -19.99 3.56
C ARG A 50 -2.34 -19.94 3.73
N ALA A 51 -2.91 -21.02 4.25
CA ALA A 51 -4.36 -21.09 4.48
C ALA A 51 -4.87 -19.99 5.43
N THR A 52 -4.09 -19.66 6.46
CA THR A 52 -4.40 -18.58 7.41
C THR A 52 -4.43 -17.21 6.73
N ASP A 53 -3.39 -16.88 5.96
CA ASP A 53 -3.31 -15.61 5.21
C ASP A 53 -4.48 -15.50 4.22
N ARG A 54 -4.82 -16.61 3.55
CA ARG A 54 -5.99 -16.67 2.67
C ARG A 54 -7.28 -16.40 3.42
N ALA A 55 -7.47 -16.99 4.60
CA ALA A 55 -8.66 -16.78 5.41
C ALA A 55 -8.78 -15.31 5.85
N LEU A 56 -7.68 -14.68 6.22
CA LEU A 56 -7.63 -13.26 6.57
C LEU A 56 -8.02 -12.36 5.38
N HIS A 57 -7.47 -12.60 4.20
CA HIS A 57 -7.82 -11.85 2.98
C HIS A 57 -9.29 -12.02 2.58
N VAL A 58 -9.84 -13.22 2.73
CA VAL A 58 -11.27 -13.49 2.46
C VAL A 58 -12.16 -12.78 3.48
N ARG A 59 -11.79 -12.82 4.77
CA ARG A 59 -12.51 -12.12 5.83
C ARG A 59 -12.50 -10.61 5.58
N PHE A 60 -11.37 -10.02 5.20
CA PHE A 60 -11.28 -8.61 4.81
C PHE A 60 -12.32 -8.26 3.73
N LEU A 61 -12.34 -9.02 2.63
CA LEU A 61 -13.28 -8.80 1.54
C LEU A 61 -14.74 -8.96 1.97
N GLN A 62 -15.04 -9.95 2.81
CA GLN A 62 -16.39 -10.19 3.29
C GLN A 62 -16.90 -9.03 4.16
N VAL A 63 -16.06 -8.50 5.06
CA VAL A 63 -16.44 -7.36 5.89
C VAL A 63 -16.55 -6.09 5.04
N ALA A 64 -15.62 -5.86 4.12
CA ALA A 64 -15.66 -4.72 3.20
C ALA A 64 -16.92 -4.73 2.33
N ASP A 65 -17.31 -5.89 1.80
CA ASP A 65 -18.54 -6.06 1.01
C ASP A 65 -19.78 -5.77 1.86
N ASN A 66 -19.78 -6.21 3.13
CA ASN A 66 -20.89 -5.95 4.03
C ASN A 66 -21.05 -4.46 4.35
N VAL A 67 -19.95 -3.78 4.66
CA VAL A 67 -19.94 -2.32 4.89
C VAL A 67 -20.40 -1.58 3.64
N HIS A 68 -19.86 -1.92 2.47
CA HIS A 68 -20.25 -1.32 1.20
C HIS A 68 -21.75 -1.45 0.93
N ASN A 69 -22.32 -2.64 1.11
CA ASN A 69 -23.74 -2.87 0.87
C ASN A 69 -24.63 -2.08 1.83
N HIS A 70 -24.29 -2.02 3.12
CA HIS A 70 -25.07 -1.24 4.07
C HIS A 70 -24.94 0.26 3.85
N LEU A 71 -23.76 0.76 3.49
CA LEU A 71 -23.57 2.16 3.10
C LEU A 71 -24.40 2.53 1.86
N PHE A 72 -24.53 1.60 0.92
CA PHE A 72 -25.35 1.80 -0.28
C PHE A 72 -26.86 1.89 0.04
N GLU A 73 -27.31 1.31 1.16
CA GLU A 73 -28.71 1.31 1.59
C GLU A 73 -29.08 2.51 2.49
N LEU A 74 -28.10 3.29 2.95
CA LEU A 74 -28.26 4.39 3.90
C LEU A 74 -28.20 5.74 3.18
N ASP A 75 -29.08 6.66 3.57
CA ASP A 75 -29.03 8.03 3.07
C ASP A 75 -27.94 8.83 3.79
N ARG A 76 -27.28 9.75 3.08
CA ARG A 76 -26.22 10.60 3.65
C ARG A 76 -26.63 11.31 4.95
N SER A 77 -27.87 11.77 5.03
CA SER A 77 -28.39 12.48 6.21
C SER A 77 -28.47 11.60 7.46
N GLU A 78 -28.50 10.27 7.30
CA GLU A 78 -28.56 9.32 8.40
C GLU A 78 -27.16 8.99 8.97
N LEU A 79 -26.10 9.31 8.20
CA LEU A 79 -24.70 9.16 8.61
C LEU A 79 -24.08 10.48 9.10
N ALA A 80 -24.57 11.61 8.60
CA ALA A 80 -24.11 12.93 8.99
C ALA A 80 -24.25 13.12 10.51
N ASP A 81 -23.17 13.54 11.15
CA ASP A 81 -23.08 13.86 12.58
C ASP A 81 -23.17 12.67 13.56
N VAL A 82 -23.16 11.42 13.09
CA VAL A 82 -23.16 10.24 13.98
C VAL A 82 -21.74 9.84 14.35
N GLU A 83 -21.42 9.88 15.64
CA GLU A 83 -20.14 9.37 16.14
C GLU A 83 -20.11 7.83 16.15
N LEU A 84 -18.91 7.23 16.01
CA LEU A 84 -18.76 5.77 15.92
C LEU A 84 -19.35 5.02 17.13
N ASP A 85 -19.14 5.53 18.35
CA ASP A 85 -19.65 4.91 19.58
C ASP A 85 -21.19 4.95 19.64
N GLU A 86 -21.79 6.02 19.14
CA GLU A 86 -23.24 6.15 19.00
C GLU A 86 -23.77 5.19 17.93
N ALA A 87 -23.10 5.10 16.79
CA ALA A 87 -23.44 4.17 15.72
C ALA A 87 -23.39 2.70 16.18
N LEU A 88 -22.41 2.33 17.02
CA LEU A 88 -22.31 0.99 17.62
C LEU A 88 -23.47 0.65 18.56
N GLN A 89 -24.08 1.65 19.17
CA GLN A 89 -25.21 1.52 20.09
C GLN A 89 -26.57 1.83 19.44
N SER A 90 -26.58 2.37 18.22
CA SER A 90 -27.77 2.78 17.49
C SER A 90 -28.79 1.65 17.36
N GLU A 91 -30.07 1.98 17.49
CA GLU A 91 -31.18 1.05 17.26
C GLU A 91 -31.33 0.66 15.79
N ASP A 92 -30.81 1.47 14.87
CA ASP A 92 -30.76 1.14 13.45
C ASP A 92 -29.77 0.00 13.19
N PRO A 93 -30.23 -1.18 12.73
CA PRO A 93 -29.36 -2.30 12.45
C PRO A 93 -28.33 -2.01 11.34
N ARG A 94 -28.61 -1.11 10.39
CA ARG A 94 -27.70 -0.78 9.29
C ARG A 94 -26.54 0.07 9.77
N LEU A 95 -26.83 1.16 10.48
CA LEU A 95 -25.82 2.02 11.09
C LEU A 95 -24.90 1.23 12.03
N ARG A 96 -25.50 0.35 12.85
CA ARG A 96 -24.75 -0.56 13.72
C ARG A 96 -23.88 -1.55 12.95
N ALA A 97 -24.36 -2.08 11.83
CA ALA A 97 -23.61 -3.01 10.99
C ALA A 97 -22.41 -2.33 10.31
N ILE A 98 -22.57 -1.09 9.86
CA ILE A 98 -21.46 -0.28 9.32
C ILE A 98 -20.41 -0.04 10.39
N ALA A 99 -20.82 0.47 11.56
CA ALA A 99 -19.90 0.77 12.64
C ALA A 99 -19.08 -0.46 13.08
N ARG A 100 -19.76 -1.61 13.26
CA ARG A 100 -19.09 -2.90 13.55
C ARG A 100 -18.16 -3.32 12.42
N GLY A 101 -18.60 -3.16 11.17
CA GLY A 101 -17.78 -3.50 10.01
C GLY A 101 -16.52 -2.64 9.89
N ILE A 102 -16.59 -1.34 10.20
CA ILE A 102 -15.41 -0.46 10.24
C ILE A 102 -14.44 -0.90 11.33
N VAL A 103 -14.92 -1.23 12.53
CA VAL A 103 -14.08 -1.77 13.62
C VAL A 103 -13.45 -3.11 13.24
N ASP A 104 -14.21 -4.01 12.62
CA ASP A 104 -13.70 -5.30 12.15
C ASP A 104 -12.64 -5.12 11.05
N LEU A 105 -12.83 -4.17 10.13
CA LEU A 105 -11.83 -3.85 9.10
C LEU A 105 -10.54 -3.31 9.71
N ASP A 106 -10.61 -2.40 10.68
CA ASP A 106 -9.42 -1.91 11.38
C ASP A 106 -8.66 -3.04 12.06
N ALA A 107 -9.36 -3.93 12.77
CA ALA A 107 -8.75 -5.10 13.41
C ALA A 107 -8.07 -6.02 12.39
N ILE A 108 -8.70 -6.28 11.25
CA ILE A 108 -8.13 -7.10 10.17
C ILE A 108 -6.92 -6.42 9.54
N VAL A 109 -6.97 -5.12 9.25
CA VAL A 109 -5.84 -4.36 8.71
C VAL A 109 -4.67 -4.38 9.70
N ASN A 110 -4.93 -4.23 11.00
CA ASN A 110 -3.91 -4.35 12.04
C ASN A 110 -3.26 -5.74 12.08
N GLU A 111 -4.03 -6.81 11.88
CA GLU A 111 -3.47 -8.16 11.75
C GLU A 111 -2.63 -8.32 10.46
N MET A 112 -3.09 -7.73 9.36
CA MET A 112 -2.36 -7.71 8.09
C MET A 112 -1.04 -6.94 8.18
N ARG A 113 -0.94 -5.89 9.01
CA ARG A 113 0.33 -5.18 9.26
C ARG A 113 1.43 -6.09 9.79
N LEU A 114 1.07 -7.20 10.43
CA LEU A 114 2.02 -8.15 11.00
C LEU A 114 2.40 -9.28 10.03
N THR A 115 1.52 -9.60 9.08
CA THR A 115 1.60 -10.87 8.33
C THR A 115 1.57 -10.71 6.81
N ALA A 116 0.92 -9.65 6.31
CA ALA A 116 0.69 -9.45 4.89
C ALA A 116 1.90 -8.79 4.20
N PRO A 117 2.18 -9.15 2.94
CA PRO A 117 3.14 -8.42 2.09
C PRO A 117 2.71 -6.97 1.86
N ASP A 118 3.67 -6.04 1.78
CA ASP A 118 3.42 -4.59 1.62
C ASP A 118 2.40 -4.23 0.51
N PRO A 119 2.44 -4.84 -0.70
CA PRO A 119 1.46 -4.52 -1.75
C PRO A 119 0.02 -4.86 -1.35
N VAL A 120 -0.16 -5.94 -0.59
CA VAL A 120 -1.46 -6.42 -0.12
C VAL A 120 -1.96 -5.53 1.01
N LEU A 121 -1.09 -5.18 1.96
CA LEU A 121 -1.40 -4.25 3.04
C LEU A 121 -1.79 -2.86 2.49
N ALA A 122 -0.99 -2.31 1.58
CA ALA A 122 -1.27 -0.99 0.99
C ALA A 122 -2.62 -0.95 0.25
N ALA A 123 -2.99 -2.04 -0.42
CA ALA A 123 -4.30 -2.14 -1.06
C ALA A 123 -5.44 -2.27 -0.02
N ALA A 124 -5.22 -2.99 1.08
CA ALA A 124 -6.18 -3.10 2.17
C ALA A 124 -6.42 -1.74 2.87
N GLU A 125 -5.34 -1.01 3.17
CA GLU A 125 -5.41 0.32 3.79
C GLU A 125 -6.12 1.33 2.89
N SER A 126 -5.89 1.26 1.57
CA SER A 126 -6.58 2.10 0.57
C SER A 126 -8.10 1.85 0.59
N ALA A 127 -8.51 0.58 0.55
CA ALA A 127 -9.92 0.22 0.59
C ALA A 127 -10.58 0.56 1.94
N PHE A 128 -9.87 0.33 3.05
CA PHE A 128 -10.32 0.69 4.39
C PHE A 128 -10.54 2.21 4.51
N ALA A 129 -9.52 3.02 4.15
CA ALA A 129 -9.63 4.47 4.20
C ALA A 129 -10.78 5.00 3.35
N PHE A 130 -11.02 4.41 2.17
CA PHE A 130 -12.16 4.75 1.32
C PHE A 130 -13.50 4.47 2.00
N LEU A 131 -13.69 3.28 2.59
CA LEU A 131 -14.94 2.93 3.26
C LEU A 131 -15.16 3.74 4.54
N THR A 132 -14.10 4.02 5.31
CA THR A 132 -14.17 4.88 6.49
C THR A 132 -14.59 6.29 6.12
N ALA A 133 -13.97 6.89 5.08
CA ALA A 133 -14.36 8.21 4.60
C ALA A 133 -15.83 8.24 4.16
N ALA A 134 -16.28 7.25 3.38
CA ALA A 134 -17.67 7.14 2.97
C ALA A 134 -18.63 6.96 4.16
N SER A 135 -18.22 6.26 5.22
CA SER A 135 -19.03 6.09 6.43
C SER A 135 -19.13 7.34 7.29
N SER A 136 -18.14 8.24 7.22
CA SER A 136 -18.14 9.50 7.98
C SER A 136 -18.80 10.64 7.21
N ASP A 137 -18.55 10.75 5.91
CA ASP A 137 -19.01 11.89 5.10
C ASP A 137 -20.38 11.63 4.44
N GLY A 138 -20.79 10.35 4.41
CA GLY A 138 -21.90 9.85 3.62
C GLY A 138 -21.60 9.81 2.12
N ILE A 139 -22.59 9.37 1.32
CA ILE A 139 -22.44 9.15 -0.12
C ILE A 139 -23.37 10.09 -0.89
N ASP A 140 -22.80 10.98 -1.70
CA ASP A 140 -23.53 11.87 -2.60
C ASP A 140 -23.75 11.29 -4.01
N ASP A 141 -22.78 10.50 -4.47
CA ASP A 141 -22.75 9.88 -5.80
C ASP A 141 -22.68 8.36 -5.64
N GLN A 142 -23.85 7.70 -5.72
CA GLN A 142 -23.96 6.25 -5.53
C GLN A 142 -23.23 5.46 -6.61
N ASP A 143 -23.30 5.91 -7.87
CA ASP A 143 -22.65 5.23 -8.98
C ASP A 143 -21.12 5.39 -8.88
N GLY A 144 -20.65 6.61 -8.58
CA GLY A 144 -19.24 6.87 -8.32
C GLY A 144 -18.69 6.11 -7.11
N PHE A 145 -19.46 6.02 -6.02
CA PHE A 145 -19.11 5.20 -4.86
C PHE A 145 -18.96 3.73 -5.22
N ARG A 146 -19.92 3.18 -5.98
CA ARG A 146 -19.90 1.79 -6.43
C ARG A 146 -18.70 1.49 -7.33
N ASP A 147 -18.45 2.32 -8.33
CA ASP A 147 -17.34 2.14 -9.26
C ASP A 147 -15.98 2.25 -8.57
N ARG A 148 -15.86 3.18 -7.62
CA ARG A 148 -14.66 3.32 -6.80
C ARG A 148 -14.45 2.12 -5.88
N TYR A 149 -15.51 1.62 -5.23
CA TYR A 149 -15.41 0.41 -4.41
C TYR A 149 -14.94 -0.80 -5.22
N VAL A 150 -15.51 -1.01 -6.41
CA VAL A 150 -15.10 -2.09 -7.32
C VAL A 150 -13.62 -1.96 -7.71
N THR A 151 -13.14 -0.73 -7.90
CA THR A 151 -11.73 -0.46 -8.21
C THR A 151 -10.81 -0.82 -7.04
N GLU A 152 -11.14 -0.39 -5.81
CA GLU A 152 -10.38 -0.74 -4.60
C GLU A 152 -10.38 -2.25 -4.36
N LYS A 153 -11.53 -2.91 -4.51
CA LYS A 153 -11.66 -4.37 -4.38
C LYS A 153 -10.79 -5.12 -5.39
N ARG A 154 -10.79 -4.69 -6.66
CA ARG A 154 -9.93 -5.29 -7.70
C ARG A 154 -8.46 -5.10 -7.37
N ARG A 155 -8.06 -3.89 -6.95
CA ARG A 155 -6.68 -3.60 -6.54
C ARG A 155 -6.20 -4.52 -5.43
N PHE A 156 -7.04 -4.77 -4.41
CA PHE A 156 -6.74 -5.73 -3.35
C PHE A 156 -6.56 -7.15 -3.88
N VAL A 157 -7.52 -7.64 -4.68
CA VAL A 157 -7.46 -8.99 -5.25
C VAL A 157 -6.23 -9.18 -6.15
N ASP A 158 -5.88 -8.18 -6.95
CA ASP A 158 -4.72 -8.22 -7.84
C ASP A 158 -3.40 -8.16 -7.06
N ALA A 159 -3.34 -7.41 -5.96
CA ALA A 159 -2.20 -7.44 -5.04
C ALA A 159 -1.98 -8.84 -4.42
N VAL A 160 -3.06 -9.49 -3.99
CA VAL A 160 -3.00 -10.87 -3.44
C VAL A 160 -2.53 -11.86 -4.52
N ARG A 161 -3.09 -11.77 -5.74
CA ARG A 161 -2.76 -12.69 -6.85
C ARG A 161 -1.32 -12.50 -7.35
N SER A 162 -0.86 -11.26 -7.46
CA SER A 162 0.49 -10.96 -7.93
C SER A 162 1.54 -11.39 -6.90
N THR A 163 1.23 -11.29 -5.62
CA THR A 163 2.14 -11.74 -4.55
C THR A 163 2.15 -13.26 -4.39
N HIS A 164 1.03 -13.92 -4.71
CA HIS A 164 0.86 -15.37 -4.63
C HIS A 164 0.38 -15.94 -5.97
N PRO A 165 1.23 -15.94 -7.01
CA PRO A 165 0.84 -16.42 -8.32
C PRO A 165 0.42 -17.90 -8.25
N PRO A 166 -0.64 -18.31 -8.97
CA PRO A 166 -1.07 -19.70 -9.00
C PRO A 166 0.06 -20.59 -9.51
N ALA A 167 0.14 -21.82 -9.00
CA ALA A 167 1.21 -22.77 -9.29
C ALA A 167 1.42 -23.05 -10.79
N THR A 168 0.40 -22.80 -11.62
CA THR A 168 0.39 -22.97 -13.07
C THR A 168 0.95 -21.77 -13.86
N ALA A 169 1.24 -20.64 -13.21
CA ALA A 169 1.75 -19.42 -13.87
C ALA A 169 3.28 -19.39 -13.99
N ARG A 170 3.98 -20.53 -13.84
CA ARG A 170 5.41 -20.63 -14.07
C ARG A 170 5.68 -20.95 -15.55
N PRO A 171 6.45 -20.12 -16.29
CA PRO A 171 6.93 -20.48 -17.63
C PRO A 171 7.90 -21.66 -17.59
#